data_AF-A0A424TI48-F1
#
_entry.id   AF-A0A424TI48-F1
#
_cell.length_a   1.000
_cell.length_b   1.000
_cell.length_c   1.000
_cell.angle_alpha   90.00
_cell.angle_beta   90.00
_cell.angle_gamma   90.00
#
_symmetry.space_group_name_H-M   'P 1'
#
loop_
_entity.id
_entity.type
_entity.pdbx_description
1 polymer ?
#
loop_
_entity_poly.entity_id
_entity_poly.type
_entity_poly.pdbx_seq_one_letter_code
_entity_poly.pdbx_strand_id
1 'polypeptide(L)'
;MCLIPPLALVTQANAAITFRSQVRMTYLRTPAALLSAATILLLVMIGFTLQVAERRINRDLDNYVNCVWLAVVSMTGIGFGDLYPQTLLGRSASTA
;
A
#
# COMPACT_ATOMS: atom_id res chain seq x y z
N MET A 1 -39.29 11.87 16.39
CA MET A 1 -39.27 10.41 16.11
C MET A 1 -39.08 10.24 14.61
N CYS A 2 -37.85 9.99 14.18
CA CYS A 2 -37.47 9.92 12.76
C CYS A 2 -37.77 8.51 12.24
N LEU A 3 -38.80 8.37 11.40
CA LEU A 3 -39.19 7.11 10.77
C LEU A 3 -38.28 6.89 9.55
N ILE A 4 -37.21 6.11 9.71
CA ILE A 4 -36.34 5.74 8.59
C ILE A 4 -37.17 4.88 7.62
N PRO A 5 -37.28 5.26 6.33
CA PRO A 5 -38.12 4.51 5.40
C PRO A 5 -37.50 3.13 5.11
N PRO A 6 -38.31 2.07 4.99
CA PRO A 6 -37.84 0.70 4.73
C PRO A 6 -37.01 0.57 3.44
N LEU A 7 -37.17 1.51 2.50
CA LEU A 7 -36.43 1.56 1.24
C LEU A 7 -34.93 1.88 1.43
N ALA A 8 -34.57 2.72 2.41
CA ALA A 8 -33.16 3.06 2.67
C ALA A 8 -32.36 1.87 3.20
N LEU A 9 -33.00 1.03 4.03
CA LEU A 9 -32.39 -0.21 4.53
C LEU A 9 -32.14 -1.22 3.39
N VAL A 10 -33.12 -1.39 2.50
CA VAL A 10 -33.02 -2.34 1.37
C VAL A 10 -31.97 -1.89 0.36
N THR A 11 -31.87 -0.58 0.06
CA THR A 11 -30.83 -0.05 -0.84
C THR A 11 -29.43 -0.19 -0.25
N GLN A 12 -29.26 0.07 1.05
CA GLN A 12 -27.98 -0.15 1.75
C GLN A 12 -27.57 -1.63 1.78
N ALA A 13 -28.52 -2.53 2.04
CA ALA A 13 -28.26 -3.97 2.03
C ALA A 13 -27.90 -4.49 0.62
N ASN A 14 -28.64 -4.06 -0.41
CA ASN A 14 -28.35 -4.43 -1.80
C ASN A 14 -26.98 -3.90 -2.23
N ALA A 15 -26.63 -2.66 -1.87
CA ALA A 15 -25.31 -2.08 -2.14
C ALA A 15 -24.18 -2.94 -1.54
N ALA A 16 -24.33 -3.37 -0.28
CA ALA A 16 -23.35 -4.24 0.39
C ALA A 16 -23.21 -5.62 -0.29
N ILE A 17 -24.32 -6.21 -0.74
CA ILE A 17 -24.33 -7.51 -1.45
C ILE A 17 -23.66 -7.38 -2.82
N THR A 18 -23.97 -6.35 -3.61
CA THR A 18 -23.30 -6.09 -4.89
C THR A 18 -21.83 -5.76 -4.70
N PHE A 19 -21.45 -4.99 -3.69
CA PHE A 19 -20.04 -4.68 -3.42
C PHE A 19 -19.24 -5.97 -3.17
N ARG A 20 -19.76 -6.87 -2.34
CA ARG A 20 -19.13 -8.17 -2.05
C ARG A 20 -18.99 -9.05 -3.30
N SER A 21 -19.98 -9.04 -4.19
CA SER A 21 -19.92 -9.82 -5.43
C SER A 21 -18.94 -9.24 -6.44
N GLN A 22 -18.83 -7.92 -6.55
CA GLN A 22 -17.88 -7.23 -7.43
C GLN A 22 -16.43 -7.46 -6.99
N VAL A 23 -16.11 -7.36 -5.71
CA VAL A 23 -14.75 -7.62 -5.18
C VAL A 23 -14.30 -9.05 -5.49
N ARG A 24 -15.19 -10.03 -5.28
CA ARG A 24 -14.92 -11.44 -5.61
C ARG A 24 -14.72 -11.66 -7.10
N MET A 25 -15.54 -11.03 -7.94
CA MET A 25 -15.43 -11.15 -9.40
C MET A 25 -14.16 -10.50 -9.94
N THR A 26 -13.73 -9.34 -9.42
CA THR A 26 -12.48 -8.70 -9.85
C THR A 26 -11.26 -9.54 -9.50
N TYR A 27 -11.26 -10.17 -8.31
CA TYR A 27 -10.22 -11.11 -7.90
C TYR A 27 -10.13 -12.33 -8.83
N LEU A 28 -11.27 -12.89 -9.24
CA LEU A 28 -11.31 -14.07 -10.11
C LEU A 28 -11.05 -13.78 -11.59
N ARG A 29 -11.39 -12.57 -12.06
CA ARG A 29 -11.38 -12.22 -13.49
C ARG A 29 -10.06 -11.63 -13.96
N THR A 30 -9.38 -10.85 -13.12
CA THR A 30 -8.09 -10.22 -13.44
C THR A 30 -7.15 -10.23 -12.22
N PRO A 31 -6.74 -11.41 -11.73
CA PRO A 31 -5.92 -11.52 -10.51
C PRO A 31 -4.59 -10.79 -10.65
N ALA A 32 -3.96 -10.84 -11.82
CA ALA A 32 -2.67 -10.20 -12.08
C ALA A 32 -2.74 -8.67 -11.95
N ALA A 33 -3.77 -8.02 -12.51
CA ALA A 33 -3.93 -6.58 -12.44
C ALA A 33 -4.16 -6.08 -11.01
N LEU A 34 -4.92 -6.86 -10.23
CA LEU A 34 -5.23 -6.53 -8.84
C LEU A 34 -3.98 -6.69 -7.94
N LEU A 35 -3.21 -7.76 -8.16
CA LEU A 35 -1.92 -7.95 -7.50
C LEU A 35 -0.93 -6.83 -7.87
N SER A 36 -0.78 -6.51 -9.16
CA SER A 36 0.15 -5.45 -9.59
C SER A 36 -0.23 -4.08 -9.01
N ALA A 37 -1.53 -3.76 -8.97
CA ALA A 37 -2.00 -2.50 -8.38
C ALA A 37 -1.73 -2.46 -6.86
N ALA A 38 -1.97 -3.56 -6.14
CA ALA A 38 -1.68 -3.66 -4.72
C ALA A 38 -0.16 -3.56 -4.44
N THR A 39 0.69 -4.19 -5.26
CA THR A 39 2.14 -4.09 -5.13
C THR A 39 2.64 -2.66 -5.34
N ILE A 40 2.14 -1.96 -6.38
CA ILE A 40 2.50 -0.55 -6.63
C ILE A 40 2.08 0.33 -5.45
N LEU A 41 0.87 0.12 -4.92
CA LEU A 41 0.39 0.84 -3.73
C LEU A 41 1.32 0.61 -2.53
N LEU A 42 1.70 -0.64 -2.25
CA LEU A 42 2.62 -0.99 -1.16
C LEU A 42 3.98 -0.32 -1.31
N LEU A 43 4.56 -0.32 -2.51
CA LEU A 43 5.85 0.32 -2.79
C LEU A 43 5.82 1.83 -2.50
N VAL A 44 4.75 2.51 -2.88
CA VAL A 44 4.56 3.94 -2.62
C VAL A 44 4.46 4.21 -1.11
N MET A 45 3.71 3.37 -0.38
CA MET A 45 3.54 3.49 1.06
C MET A 45 4.86 3.25 1.82
N ILE A 46 5.63 2.22 1.44
CA ILE A 46 6.94 1.92 2.03
C ILE A 46 7.96 3.02 1.71
N GLY A 47 7.99 3.52 0.47
CA GLY A 47 8.85 4.65 0.10
C GLY A 47 8.56 5.90 0.95
N PHE A 48 7.29 6.17 1.25
CA PHE A 48 6.90 7.28 2.12
C PHE A 48 7.32 7.07 3.58
N THR A 49 7.14 5.87 4.14
CA THR A 49 7.57 5.58 5.51
C THR A 49 9.09 5.68 5.66
N LEU A 50 9.85 5.19 4.67
CA LEU A 50 11.32 5.32 4.62
C LEU A 50 11.75 6.79 4.58
N GLN A 51 11.13 7.61 3.74
CA GLN A 51 11.44 9.04 3.67
C GLN A 51 11.16 9.73 5.00
N VAL A 52 10.01 9.46 5.63
CA VAL A 52 9.65 10.06 6.92
C VAL A 52 10.62 9.62 8.03
N ALA A 53 11.02 8.35 8.03
CA ALA A 53 11.94 7.81 9.04
C ALA A 53 13.37 8.36 8.91
N GLU A 54 13.87 8.51 7.67
CA GLU A 54 15.29 8.80 7.43
C GLU A 54 15.59 10.28 7.09
N ARG A 55 14.56 11.11 6.89
CA ARG A 55 14.68 12.50 6.40
C ARG A 55 15.74 13.36 7.09
N ARG A 56 15.94 13.18 8.39
CA ARG A 56 16.84 14.01 9.20
C ARG A 56 18.23 13.42 9.41
N ILE A 57 18.43 12.15 9.03
CA ILE A 57 19.63 11.39 9.36
C ILE A 57 20.43 11.07 8.10
N ASN A 58 19.75 10.61 7.05
CA ASN A 58 20.41 10.20 5.82
C ASN A 58 20.01 11.15 4.67
N ARG A 59 20.97 11.95 4.17
CA ARG A 59 20.74 12.88 3.05
C ARG A 59 20.39 12.16 1.76
N ASP A 60 20.89 10.94 1.55
CA ASP A 60 20.61 10.17 0.35
C ASP A 60 19.16 9.67 0.31
N LEU A 61 18.52 9.53 1.48
CA LEU A 61 17.11 9.14 1.65
C LEU A 61 16.18 10.34 1.89
N ASP A 62 16.66 11.59 1.75
CA ASP A 62 15.78 12.77 1.72
C ASP A 62 15.03 12.84 0.38
N ASN A 63 15.65 12.35 -0.70
CA ASN A 63 15.03 12.22 -2.01
C ASN A 63 14.04 11.04 -2.05
N TYR A 64 12.76 11.34 -2.32
CA TYR A 64 11.72 10.32 -2.40
C TYR A 64 12.01 9.21 -3.44
N VAL A 65 12.64 9.58 -4.57
CA VAL A 65 13.00 8.63 -5.63
C VAL A 65 13.96 7.55 -5.11
N ASN A 66 14.93 7.93 -4.26
CA ASN A 66 15.87 6.98 -3.67
C ASN A 66 15.19 6.07 -2.65
N CYS A 67 14.20 6.57 -1.91
CA CYS A 67 13.38 5.76 -1.00
C CYS A 67 12.52 4.73 -1.75
N VAL A 68 11.93 5.12 -2.88
CA VAL A 68 11.16 4.18 -3.72
C VAL A 68 12.09 3.15 -4.36
N TRP A 69 13.27 3.56 -4.82
CA TRP A 69 14.28 2.64 -5.33
C TRP A 69 14.69 1.59 -4.29
N LEU A 70 15.01 2.05 -3.07
CA LEU A 70 15.31 1.17 -1.94
C LEU A 70 14.15 0.21 -1.66
N ALA A 71 12.90 0.70 -1.64
CA ALA A 71 11.72 -0.14 -1.43
C ALA A 71 11.56 -1.21 -2.51
N VAL A 72 11.82 -0.89 -3.78
CA VAL A 72 11.76 -1.84 -4.91
C VAL A 72 12.84 -2.91 -4.77
N VAL A 73 14.08 -2.52 -4.49
CA VAL A 73 15.23 -3.43 -4.36
C VAL A 73 15.08 -4.36 -3.15
N SER A 74 14.52 -3.86 -2.05
CA SER A 74 14.17 -4.67 -0.88
C SER A 74 13.05 -5.65 -1.18
N MET A 75 11.92 -5.19 -1.73
CA MET A 75 10.75 -6.04 -1.99
C MET A 75 11.00 -7.13 -3.05
N THR A 76 11.94 -6.89 -3.97
CA THR A 76 12.38 -7.89 -4.96
C THR A 76 13.41 -8.88 -4.41
N GLY A 77 13.89 -8.68 -3.18
CA GLY A 77 14.92 -9.52 -2.56
C GLY A 77 16.31 -9.38 -3.17
N ILE A 78 16.54 -8.35 -4.00
CA ILE A 78 17.83 -8.11 -4.64
C ILE A 78 18.85 -7.58 -3.62
N GLY A 79 18.46 -6.55 -2.85
CA GLY A 79 19.27 -6.02 -1.75
C GLY A 79 20.67 -5.54 -2.15
N PHE A 80 20.80 -4.66 -3.15
CA PHE A 80 22.11 -4.16 -3.62
C PHE A 80 23.00 -3.58 -2.51
N GLY A 81 22.41 -2.97 -1.48
CA GLY A 81 23.13 -2.40 -0.35
C GLY A 81 23.79 -1.04 -0.65
N ASP A 82 23.45 -0.42 -1.78
CA ASP A 82 23.82 0.95 -2.16
C ASP A 82 23.20 1.98 -1.21
N LEU A 83 21.93 1.77 -0.84
CA LEU A 83 21.17 2.59 0.08
C LEU A 83 20.65 1.73 1.23
N TYR A 84 20.73 2.22 2.45
CA TYR A 84 20.18 1.52 3.63
C TYR A 84 19.74 2.50 4.72
N PRO A 85 18.66 2.18 5.45
CA PRO A 85 18.17 3.01 6.54
C PRO A 85 19.04 2.85 7.79
N GLN A 86 19.33 3.96 8.46
CA GLN A 86 20.11 3.95 9.70
C GLN A 86 19.23 3.87 10.95
N THR A 87 18.00 4.38 10.88
CA THR A 87 17.04 4.36 11.98
C THR A 87 16.44 2.99 12.22
N LEU A 88 16.04 2.73 13.47
CA LEU A 88 15.32 1.51 13.82
C LEU A 88 14.00 1.37 13.05
N LEU A 89 13.29 2.49 12.86
CA LEU A 89 12.02 2.54 12.13
C LEU A 89 12.23 2.25 10.64
N GLY A 90 13.21 2.90 10.02
CA GLY A 90 13.56 2.65 8.62
C GLY A 90 13.96 1.21 8.37
N ARG A 91 14.74 0.60 9.28
CA ARG A 91 15.11 -0.83 9.21
C ARG A 91 13.89 -1.74 9.27
N SER A 92 12.94 -1.47 10.15
CA SER A 92 11.69 -2.26 10.22
C SER A 92 10.82 -2.11 8.96
N ALA A 93 10.87 -0.97 8.29
CA ALA A 93 10.15 -0.74 7.05
C ALA A 93 10.81 -1.42 5.84
N SER A 94 12.14 -1.59 5.86
CA SER A 94 12.89 -2.22 4.77
C SER A 94 12.96 -3.75 4.85
N THR A 95 12.52 -4.38 5.93
CA THR A 95 12.53 -5.86 6.10
C THR A 95 11.39 -6.59 5.38
N ALA A 96 10.74 -5.93 4.42
CA ALA A 96 9.66 -6.50 3.62
C ALA A 96 10.18 -7.26 2.41
#